data_AF-A0A1G8ARM7-F1
#
_entry.id   AF-A0A1G8ARM7-F1
#
_cell.length_a   1.000
_cell.length_b   1.000
_cell.length_c   1.000
_cell.angle_alpha   90.00
_cell.angle_beta   90.00
_cell.angle_gamma   90.00
#
_symmetry.space_group_name_H-M   'P 1'
#
loop_
_entity.id
_entity.type
_entity.pdbx_description
1 polymer ?
#
loop_
_entity_poly.entity_id
_entity_poly.type
_entity_poly.pdbx_seq_one_letter_code
_entity_poly.pdbx_strand_id
1 'polypeptide(L)' 'MSQSRRMSLTEAIVGTAIGFVVSVLIGLLVYPLFGHAFTLTENIGITAVYTIASVVRSYLVRRGFNSLRRAAP' A
#
# COMPACT_ATOMS: atom_id res chain seq x y z
N MET A 1 2.29 7.14 25.85
CA MET A 1 2.16 5.68 25.67
C MET A 1 2.87 5.30 24.38
N SER A 2 4.04 4.67 24.43
CA SER A 2 4.73 4.22 23.22
C SER A 2 4.28 2.81 22.88
N GLN A 3 3.59 2.65 21.76
CA GLN A 3 3.30 1.35 21.19
C GLN A 3 4.63 0.60 20.93
N SER A 4 4.69 -0.70 21.25
CA SER A 4 5.92 -1.46 21.02
C SER A 4 6.21 -1.56 19.52
N ARG A 5 7.50 -1.58 19.13
CA ARG A 5 7.89 -1.66 17.70
C ARG A 5 7.26 -2.86 16.98
N ARG A 6 7.09 -3.98 17.70
CA ARG A 6 6.44 -5.19 17.19
C ARG A 6 4.95 -4.96 16.93
N MET A 7 4.25 -4.30 17.86
CA MET A 7 2.83 -4.01 17.71
C MET A 7 2.56 -3.02 16.57
N SER A 8 3.39 -1.98 16.41
CA SER A 8 3.27 -1.04 15.28
C SER A 8 3.54 -1.72 13.93
N LEU A 9 4.48 -2.66 13.87
CA LEU A 9 4.72 -3.47 12.66
C LEU A 9 3.50 -4.34 12.33
N THR A 10 2.93 -5.03 13.32
CA THR A 10 1.73 -5.86 13.13
C THR A 10 0.56 -5.02 12.65
N GLU A 11 0.33 -3.85 13.25
CA GLU A 11 -0.73 -2.93 12.84
C GLU A 11 -0.55 -2.48 11.38
N ALA A 12 0.67 -2.11 10.99
CA ALA A 12 0.97 -1.73 9.61
C ALA A 12 0.72 -2.88 8.62
N ILE A 13 1.12 -4.12 8.96
CA ILE A 13 0.92 -5.30 8.12
C ILE A 13 -0.58 -5.60 7.99
N VAL A 14 -1.30 -5.64 9.11
CA VAL A 14 -2.75 -5.94 9.13
C VAL A 14 -3.52 -4.86 8.38
N GLY A 15 -3.22 -3.58 8.61
CA GLY A 15 -3.84 -2.47 7.88
C GLY A 15 -3.59 -2.56 6.38
N THR A 16 -2.36 -2.90 5.97
CA THR A 16 -2.02 -3.10 4.55
C THR A 16 -2.77 -4.29 3.95
N ALA A 17 -2.87 -5.41 4.67
CA ALA A 17 -3.58 -6.60 4.21
C ALA A 17 -5.09 -6.35 4.07
N ILE A 18 -5.71 -5.65 5.03
CA ILE A 18 -7.12 -5.26 4.95
C ILE A 18 -7.32 -4.33 3.75
N GLY A 19 -6.48 -3.30 3.61
CA GLY A 19 -6.53 -2.38 2.48
C GLY A 19 -6.40 -3.09 1.13
N PHE A 20 -5.52 -4.09 1.05
CA PHE A 20 -5.36 -4.94 -0.13
C PHE A 20 -6.65 -5.69 -0.47
N VAL A 21 -7.24 -6.41 0.49
CA VAL A 21 -8.47 -7.18 0.28
C VAL A 21 -9.62 -6.27 -0.15
N VAL A 22 -9.79 -5.13 0.54
CA VAL A 22 -10.80 -4.13 0.19
C VAL A 22 -10.58 -3.60 -1.23
N SER A 23 -9.34 -3.33 -1.63
CA SER A 23 -9.01 -2.85 -2.97
C SER A 23 -9.36 -3.87 -4.06
N VAL A 24 -9.07 -5.16 -3.83
CA VAL A 24 -9.48 -6.23 -4.75
C VAL A 24 -11.01 -6.28 -4.88
N LEU A 25 -11.75 -6.24 -3.75
CA LEU A 25 -13.21 -6.26 -3.76
C LEU A 25 -13.80 -5.05 -4.50
N ILE A 26 -13.27 -3.86 -4.28
CA ILE A 26 -13.65 -2.65 -5.02
C ILE A 26 -13.37 -2.85 -6.51
N GLY A 27 -12.20 -3.36 -6.88
CA GLY A 27 -11.85 -3.62 -8.27
C GLY A 27 -12.85 -4.54 -8.97
N LEU A 28 -13.30 -5.61 -8.31
CA LEU A 28 -14.30 -6.52 -8.87
C LEU A 28 -15.63 -5.83 -9.19
N LEU A 29 -16.02 -4.83 -8.41
CA LEU A 29 -17.25 -4.07 -8.62
C LEU A 29 -17.07 -2.92 -9.61
N VAL A 30 -15.94 -2.24 -9.53
CA VAL A 30 -15.68 -0.99 -10.24
C VAL A 30 -15.18 -1.24 -11.65
N TYR A 31 -14.27 -2.19 -11.87
CA TYR A 31 -13.71 -2.45 -13.21
C TYR A 31 -14.76 -2.73 -14.29
N PRO A 32 -15.83 -3.52 -14.03
CA PRO A 32 -16.90 -3.72 -15.00
C PRO A 32 -17.66 -2.44 -15.36
N LEU A 33 -17.80 -1.50 -14.42
CA LEU A 33 -18.45 -0.20 -14.67
C LEU A 33 -17.67 0.68 -15.65
N PHE A 34 -16.36 0.42 -15.78
CA PHE A 34 -15.48 1.08 -16.74
C PHE A 34 -15.20 0.22 -17.98
N GLY A 35 -15.96 -0.86 -18.19
CA GLY A 35 -15.82 -1.74 -19.36
C GLY A 35 -14.60 -2.67 -19.30
N HIS A 36 -13.98 -2.84 -18.13
CA HIS A 36 -12.86 -3.76 -17.94
C HIS A 36 -13.36 -5.09 -17.35
N ALA A 37 -13.07 -6.19 -18.04
CA ALA A 37 -13.37 -7.54 -17.59
C ALA A 37 -12.09 -8.26 -17.11
N PHE A 38 -11.53 -7.80 -15.99
CA PHE A 38 -10.39 -8.46 -15.38
C PHE A 38 -10.82 -9.70 -14.60
N THR A 39 -10.05 -10.77 -14.72
CA THR A 39 -10.15 -11.94 -13.85
C THR A 39 -9.75 -11.58 -12.41
N LEU A 40 -10.16 -12.41 -11.44
CA LEU A 40 -9.76 -12.24 -10.05
C LEU A 40 -8.23 -12.23 -9.90
N THR A 41 -7.53 -13.11 -10.61
CA THR A 41 -6.06 -13.21 -10.57
C THR A 41 -5.38 -11.94 -11.10
N GLU A 42 -5.88 -11.36 -12.18
CA GLU A 42 -5.38 -10.09 -12.71
C GLU A 42 -5.60 -8.94 -11.73
N ASN A 43 -6.79 -8.85 -11.12
CA ASN A 43 -7.10 -7.83 -10.13
C ASN A 43 -6.18 -7.94 -8.89
N ILE A 44 -5.95 -9.16 -8.39
CA ILE A 44 -5.00 -9.43 -7.30
C ILE A 44 -3.59 -8.98 -7.70
N GLY A 45 -3.14 -9.31 -8.91
CA GLY A 45 -1.84 -8.91 -9.43
C GLY A 45 -1.67 -7.39 -9.53
N ILE A 46 -2.64 -6.70 -10.11
CA ILE A 46 -2.68 -5.23 -10.21
C ILE A 46 -2.60 -4.61 -8.82
N THR A 47 -3.47 -5.05 -7.91
CA THR A 47 -3.53 -4.54 -6.54
C THR A 47 -2.21 -4.77 -5.80
N ALA A 48 -1.54 -5.91 -6.03
CA ALA A 48 -0.25 -6.22 -5.39
C ALA A 48 0.86 -5.29 -5.85
N VAL A 49 0.96 -5.05 -7.16
CA VAL A 49 1.95 -4.14 -7.72
C VAL A 49 1.75 -2.72 -7.16
N TYR A 50 0.51 -2.21 -7.16
CA TYR A 50 0.22 -0.89 -6.59
C TYR A 50 0.48 -0.81 -5.08
N THR A 51 0.18 -1.88 -4.33
CA THR A 51 0.45 -1.95 -2.89
C THR A 51 1.94 -1.85 -2.62
N ILE A 52 2.76 -2.66 -3.31
CA ILE A 52 4.23 -2.62 -3.19
C ILE A 52 4.76 -1.25 -3.62
N ALA A 53 4.32 -0.73 -4.76
CA ALA A 53 4.73 0.58 -5.26
C ALA A 53 4.41 1.70 -4.24
N SER A 54 3.25 1.63 -3.57
CA SER A 54 2.85 2.61 -2.55
C SER A 54 3.78 2.57 -1.33
N VAL A 55 4.19 1.38 -0.89
CA VAL A 55 5.12 1.18 0.22
C VAL A 55 6.50 1.70 -0.14
N VAL A 56 7.01 1.31 -1.32
CA VAL A 56 8.32 1.76 -1.83
C VAL A 56 8.34 3.28 -1.94
N ARG A 57 7.33 3.88 -2.58
CA ARG A 57 7.20 5.34 -2.69
C ARG A 57 7.23 6.01 -1.31
N SER A 58 6.44 5.50 -0.36
CA SER A 58 6.38 6.07 0.99
C SER A 58 7.73 5.99 1.72
N TYR A 59 8.47 4.90 1.53
CA TYR A 59 9.82 4.75 2.05
C TYR A 59 10.82 5.73 1.41
N LEU A 60 10.82 5.83 0.08
CA LEU A 60 11.70 6.73 -0.66
C LEU A 60 11.45 8.19 -0.28
N VAL A 61 10.19 8.61 -0.16
CA VAL A 61 9.81 9.95 0.30
C VAL A 61 10.34 10.21 1.72
N ARG A 62 10.10 9.29 2.67
CA ARG A 62 10.65 9.41 4.04
C ARG A 62 12.17 9.50 4.03
N ARG A 63 12.85 8.73 3.18
CA ARG A 63 14.31 8.74 3.08
C ARG A 63 14.82 10.06 2.50
N GLY A 64 14.18 10.59 1.46
CA GLY A 64 14.50 11.87 0.83
C GLY A 64 14.34 13.05 1.78
N PHE A 65 13.23 13.14 2.53
CA PHE A 65 13.07 14.19 3.55
C PHE A 65 14.11 14.06 4.67
N ASN A 66 14.43 12.83 5.09
CA ASN A 66 15.46 12.60 6.09
C ASN A 66 16.88 12.94 5.62
N SER A 67 17.19 12.83 4.32
CA SER A 67 18.47 13.29 3.77
C SER A 67 18.52 14.82 3.70
N LEU A 68 17.43 15.47 3.29
CA LEU A 68 17.35 16.94 3.27
C LEU A 68 17.50 17.54 4.68
N ARG A 69 16.83 16.97 5.68
CA ARG A 69 16.93 17.44 7.08
C ARG A 69 18.34 17.26 7.67
N ARG A 70 19.10 16.25 7.24
CA ARG A 70 20.50 16.06 7.67
C ARG A 70 21.49 16.96 6.93
N ALA A 71 21.12 17.43 5.74
CA ALA A 71 21.94 18.33 4.93
C ALA A 71 21.71 19.82 5.26
N ALA A 72 20.65 20.14 6.00
CA ALA A 72 20.42 21.49 6.52
C ALA A 72 21.41 21.79 7.67
N PRO A 73 22.15 22.90 7.62
CA PRO A 73 23.12 23.30 8.65
C PRO A 73 22.48 23.63 10.00
#